data_AF-A0A7K1G353-F1
#
_entry.id   AF-A0A7K1G353-F1
#
_cell.length_a   1.000
_cell.length_b   1.000
_cell.length_c   1.000
_cell.angle_alpha   90.00
_cell.angle_beta   90.00
_cell.angle_gamma   90.00
#
_symmetry.space_group_name_H-M   'P 1'
#
loop_
_entity.id
_entity.type
_entity.pdbx_description
1 polymer ?
#
loop_
_entity_poly.entity_id
_entity_poly.type
_entity_poly.pdbx_seq_one_letter_code
_entity_poly.pdbx_strand_id
1 'polypeptide(L)'
;MKHIKKKYFLEEKLKTINKETLGLKKNFDSKDLKNLSKTHDIVIETSDNELIFAFIYNDNGNHVTIPLPDFTLVYYDFSYKLNIDRKESKKIMLKNLKNVNHFTELNGEVLYRFYGYSSSCIINLFTSIECFINHLLPENKNYIEVNNNRTEIYNKTQIQQYIQFWDKLKKVLPQFYNKNFFQKSTPTNEHIFKLKELRDNIIHTKSEDSGALQIELFKQILNFKYDETFIAVAKFMNFYQPKYIEDCPCEKEF
;
A
#
# COMPACT_ATOMS: atom_id res chain seq x y z
N MET A 1 -10.21 13.26 -0.99
CA MET A 1 -9.62 12.68 0.22
C MET A 1 -8.60 13.66 0.73
N LYS A 2 -8.29 13.68 2.03
CA LYS A 2 -7.11 14.38 2.54
C LYS A 2 -5.94 13.39 2.50
N HIS A 3 -4.72 13.82 2.80
CA HIS A 3 -3.67 12.83 3.06
C HIS A 3 -4.03 12.02 4.32
N ILE A 4 -3.53 10.80 4.41
CA ILE A 4 -3.90 9.88 5.49
C ILE A 4 -3.08 10.11 6.76
N LYS A 5 -3.66 9.81 7.92
CA LYS A 5 -2.92 9.72 9.19
C LYS A 5 -1.82 8.67 9.07
N LYS A 6 -0.58 9.06 9.36
CA LYS A 6 0.57 8.14 9.36
C LYS A 6 0.48 7.21 10.57
N LYS A 7 0.85 5.94 10.37
CA LYS A 7 0.93 4.92 11.42
C LYS A 7 2.22 4.15 11.31
N TYR A 8 2.62 3.57 12.43
CA TYR A 8 3.89 2.86 12.54
C TYR A 8 3.70 1.36 12.75
N PHE A 9 4.72 0.61 12.40
CA PHE A 9 4.72 -0.83 12.61
C PHE A 9 4.52 -1.16 14.09
N LEU A 10 3.59 -2.08 14.37
CA LEU A 10 3.17 -2.52 15.70
C LEU A 10 2.56 -1.45 16.61
N GLU A 11 2.25 -0.24 16.12
CA GLU A 11 1.72 0.87 16.93
C GLU A 11 0.52 0.44 17.80
N GLU A 12 -0.47 -0.24 17.22
CA GLU A 12 -1.66 -0.73 17.96
C GLU A 12 -1.31 -1.77 19.03
N LYS A 13 -0.31 -2.63 18.78
CA LYS A 13 0.13 -3.62 19.77
C LYS A 13 0.89 -2.92 20.90
N LEU A 14 1.73 -1.94 20.57
CA LEU A 14 2.49 -1.18 21.55
C LEU A 14 1.60 -0.37 22.50
N LYS A 15 0.42 0.10 22.05
CA LYS A 15 -0.59 0.76 22.90
C LYS A 15 -1.06 -0.11 24.09
N THR A 16 -0.96 -1.43 23.97
CA THR A 16 -1.40 -2.38 25.02
C THR A 16 -0.29 -2.82 25.97
N ILE A 17 0.97 -2.46 25.69
CA ILE A 17 2.11 -2.88 26.52
C ILE A 17 2.27 -1.92 27.70
N ASN A 18 2.55 -2.48 28.88
CA ASN A 18 2.89 -1.66 30.05
C ASN A 18 4.25 -0.98 29.85
N LYS A 19 4.25 0.36 29.76
CA LYS A 19 5.44 1.19 29.60
C LYS A 19 6.52 0.92 30.65
N GLU A 20 6.13 0.59 31.87
CA GLU A 20 7.06 0.31 32.98
C GLU A 20 7.90 -0.94 32.75
N THR A 21 7.40 -1.91 31.96
CA THR A 21 8.11 -3.16 31.65
C THR A 21 9.12 -3.02 30.51
N LEU A 22 9.05 -1.94 29.72
CA LEU A 22 9.85 -1.77 28.50
C LEU A 22 11.17 -0.99 28.72
N GLY A 23 11.41 -0.43 29.91
CA GLY A 23 12.65 0.31 30.20
C GLY A 23 12.90 1.49 29.24
N LEU A 24 11.83 2.15 28.79
CA LEU A 24 11.87 3.15 27.73
C LEU A 24 12.61 4.42 28.18
N LYS A 25 13.61 4.84 27.40
CA LYS A 25 14.21 6.18 27.51
C LYS A 25 13.56 7.13 26.51
N LYS A 26 13.13 8.30 26.98
CA LYS A 26 12.58 9.37 26.13
C LYS A 26 13.63 10.01 25.21
N ASN A 27 14.89 10.03 25.64
CA ASN A 27 16.00 10.60 24.88
C ASN A 27 17.17 9.61 24.89
N PHE A 28 17.65 9.24 23.71
CA PHE A 28 18.89 8.50 23.54
C PHE A 28 19.99 9.49 23.15
N ASP A 29 21.10 9.53 23.90
CA ASP A 29 22.30 10.23 23.45
C ASP A 29 23.10 9.36 22.47
N SER A 30 24.16 9.92 21.86
CA SER A 30 24.98 9.21 20.88
C SER A 30 25.71 7.98 21.46
N LYS A 31 25.97 7.94 22.77
CA LYS A 31 26.58 6.78 23.44
C LYS A 31 25.54 5.69 23.69
N ASP A 32 24.33 6.06 24.10
CA ASP A 32 23.19 5.17 24.26
C ASP A 32 22.86 4.48 22.93
N LEU A 33 22.77 5.23 21.83
CA LEU A 33 22.50 4.67 20.50
C LEU A 33 23.61 3.73 20.01
N LYS A 34 24.89 4.03 20.30
CA LYS A 34 26.01 3.15 19.97
C LYS A 34 26.00 1.84 20.77
N ASN A 35 25.47 1.85 21.99
CA ASN A 35 25.33 0.64 22.80
C ASN A 35 24.13 -0.20 22.36
N LEU A 36 23.01 0.45 22.05
CA LEU A 36 21.76 -0.18 21.61
C LEU A 36 21.82 -0.67 20.17
N SER A 37 22.72 -0.16 19.32
CA SER A 37 22.87 -0.66 17.95
C SER A 37 23.18 -2.16 17.88
N LYS A 38 23.68 -2.75 18.96
CA LYS A 38 23.88 -4.21 19.08
C LYS A 38 22.56 -4.99 19.07
N THR A 39 21.47 -4.44 19.61
CA THR A 39 20.15 -5.10 19.61
C THR A 39 19.37 -4.84 18.34
N HIS A 40 19.81 -3.89 17.50
CA HIS A 40 19.24 -3.44 16.22
C HIS A 40 17.84 -2.79 16.32
N ASP A 41 16.95 -3.34 17.13
CA ASP A 41 15.56 -2.89 17.30
C ASP A 41 15.35 -2.21 18.66
N ILE A 42 14.57 -1.13 18.68
CA ILE A 42 14.21 -0.37 19.88
C ILE A 42 12.74 0.10 19.82
N VAL A 43 12.19 0.48 20.98
CA VAL A 43 10.92 1.20 21.08
C VAL A 43 11.21 2.60 21.58
N ILE A 44 10.65 3.60 20.91
CA ILE A 44 10.78 5.02 21.28
C ILE A 44 9.43 5.58 21.72
N GLU A 45 9.46 6.58 22.59
CA GLU A 45 8.28 7.35 22.98
C GLU A 45 8.30 8.73 22.31
N THR A 46 7.22 9.09 21.61
CA THR A 46 7.08 10.41 20.96
C THR A 46 6.79 11.50 21.98
N SER A 47 6.85 12.77 21.54
CA SER A 47 6.40 13.93 22.32
C SER A 47 4.95 13.81 22.78
N ASP A 48 4.13 13.09 22.01
CA ASP A 48 2.71 12.86 22.28
C ASP A 48 2.47 11.61 23.15
N ASN A 49 3.53 11.04 23.74
CA ASN A 49 3.55 9.81 24.55
C ASN A 49 3.07 8.55 23.79
N GLU A 50 3.18 8.53 22.46
CA GLU A 50 2.94 7.34 21.64
C GLU A 50 4.20 6.48 21.57
N LEU A 51 4.03 5.15 21.56
CA LEU A 51 5.14 4.21 21.43
C LEU A 51 5.30 3.77 19.97
N ILE A 52 6.52 3.87 19.45
CA ILE A 52 6.84 3.51 18.07
C ILE A 52 8.00 2.53 18.04
N PHE A 53 7.87 1.50 17.20
CA PHE A 53 8.96 0.59 16.89
C PHE A 53 9.94 1.24 15.92
N ALA A 54 11.24 1.15 16.21
CA ALA A 54 12.31 1.74 15.43
C ALA A 54 13.53 0.82 15.40
N PHE A 55 14.43 1.08 14.46
CA PHE A 55 15.74 0.43 14.42
C PHE A 55 16.86 1.47 14.42
N ILE A 56 18.07 1.05 14.80
CA ILE A 56 19.25 1.92 14.78
C ILE A 56 20.05 1.64 13.52
N TYR A 57 20.26 2.69 12.72
CA TYR A 57 21.08 2.65 11.52
C TYR A 57 22.38 3.42 11.74
N ASN A 58 23.51 2.86 11.28
CA ASN A 58 24.81 3.53 11.32
C ASN A 58 25.12 4.18 9.98
N ASP A 59 24.95 5.50 9.90
CA ASP A 59 25.35 6.31 8.75
C ASP A 59 26.74 6.90 9.00
N ASN A 60 27.77 6.26 8.46
CA ASN A 60 29.15 6.75 8.50
C ASN A 60 29.67 7.09 9.92
N GLY A 61 29.29 6.29 10.92
CA GLY A 61 29.66 6.48 12.33
C GLY A 61 28.59 7.19 13.16
N ASN A 62 27.60 7.82 12.51
CA ASN A 62 26.47 8.44 13.18
C ASN A 62 25.34 7.43 13.33
N HIS A 63 24.99 7.11 14.57
CA HIS A 63 23.87 6.24 14.87
C HIS A 63 22.58 7.05 14.85
N VAL A 64 21.64 6.67 13.98
CA VAL A 64 20.35 7.32 13.77
C VAL A 64 19.25 6.33 14.11
N THR A 65 18.27 6.79 14.87
CA THR A 65 17.04 6.03 15.11
C THR A 65 16.07 6.26 13.96
N ILE A 66 15.64 5.18 13.32
CA ILE A 66 14.68 5.23 12.22
C ILE A 66 13.39 4.53 12.66
N PRO A 67 12.30 5.28 12.90
CA PRO A 67 10.98 4.72 13.12
C PRO A 67 10.53 3.88 11.93
N LEU A 68 9.95 2.71 12.18
CA LEU A 68 9.49 1.82 11.12
C LEU A 68 8.03 2.14 10.76
N PRO A 69 7.74 2.74 9.59
CA PRO A 69 6.37 3.05 9.21
C PRO A 69 5.59 1.78 8.86
N ASP A 70 4.26 1.85 8.89
CA ASP A 70 3.43 0.80 8.29
C ASP A 70 3.58 0.84 6.75
N PHE A 71 4.25 -0.17 6.19
CA PHE A 71 4.52 -0.23 4.74
C PHE A 71 3.26 -0.28 3.88
N THR A 72 2.15 -0.85 4.37
CA THR A 72 0.88 -0.80 3.64
C THR A 72 0.46 0.66 3.43
N LEU A 73 0.53 1.46 4.50
CA LEU A 73 0.16 2.87 4.46
C LEU A 73 1.18 3.71 3.69
N VAL A 74 2.47 3.34 3.68
CA VAL A 74 3.48 3.97 2.82
C VAL A 74 3.09 3.84 1.36
N TYR A 75 2.75 2.63 0.89
CA TYR A 75 2.34 2.42 -0.51
C TYR A 75 1.02 3.12 -0.84
N TYR A 76 0.06 3.11 0.09
CA TYR A 76 -1.21 3.81 -0.08
C TYR A 76 -1.02 5.33 -0.18
N ASP A 77 -0.25 5.93 0.73
CA ASP A 77 0.05 7.36 0.73
C ASP A 77 0.84 7.79 -0.51
N PHE A 78 1.83 7.00 -0.90
CA PHE A 78 2.61 7.29 -2.09
C PHE A 78 1.73 7.24 -3.35
N SER A 79 0.85 6.25 -3.46
CA SER A 79 -0.14 6.20 -4.53
C SER A 79 -1.07 7.41 -4.52
N TYR A 80 -1.49 7.87 -3.34
CA TYR A 80 -2.35 9.05 -3.19
C TYR A 80 -1.66 10.32 -3.72
N LYS A 81 -0.39 10.54 -3.36
CA LYS A 81 0.43 11.64 -3.88
C LYS A 81 0.58 11.55 -5.40
N LEU A 82 0.88 10.37 -5.92
CA LEU A 82 0.94 10.14 -7.37
C LEU A 82 -0.39 10.44 -8.07
N ASN A 83 -1.53 10.20 -7.44
CA ASN A 83 -2.84 10.56 -8.02
C ASN A 83 -3.04 12.08 -8.09
N ILE A 84 -2.51 12.85 -7.14
CA ILE A 84 -2.51 14.32 -7.20
C ILE A 84 -1.67 14.78 -8.40
N ASP A 85 -0.42 14.32 -8.49
CA ASP A 85 0.50 14.66 -9.59
C ASP A 85 -0.03 14.20 -10.95
N ARG A 86 -0.71 13.04 -10.98
CA ARG A 86 -1.40 12.52 -12.16
C ARG A 86 -2.52 13.46 -12.62
N LYS A 87 -3.32 14.01 -11.71
CA LYS A 87 -4.41 14.94 -12.07
C LYS A 87 -3.85 16.16 -12.77
N GLU A 88 -2.76 16.71 -12.24
CA GLU A 88 -2.13 17.89 -12.83
C GLU A 88 -1.43 17.57 -14.15
N SER A 89 -0.64 16.50 -14.21
CA SER A 89 0.02 16.07 -15.44
C SER A 89 -0.98 15.72 -16.55
N LYS A 90 -2.17 15.16 -16.24
CA LYS A 90 -3.24 14.92 -17.22
C LYS A 90 -3.73 16.23 -17.85
N LYS A 91 -3.95 17.28 -17.05
CA LYS A 91 -4.40 18.59 -17.57
C LYS A 91 -3.34 19.18 -18.50
N ILE A 92 -2.08 19.18 -18.07
CA ILE A 92 -0.95 19.69 -18.85
C ILE A 92 -0.81 18.92 -20.17
N MET A 93 -0.82 17.58 -20.11
CA MET A 93 -0.74 16.71 -21.27
C MET A 93 -1.86 17.00 -22.27
N LEU A 94 -3.13 17.02 -21.84
CA LEU A 94 -4.26 17.27 -22.73
C LEU A 94 -4.21 18.68 -23.34
N LYS A 95 -3.79 19.69 -22.57
CA LYS A 95 -3.61 21.07 -23.07
C LYS A 95 -2.52 21.11 -24.15
N ASN A 96 -1.37 20.50 -23.89
CA ASN A 96 -0.22 20.52 -24.78
C ASN A 96 -0.42 19.67 -26.04
N LEU A 97 -1.31 18.67 -26.03
CA LEU A 97 -1.57 17.79 -27.17
C LEU A 97 -2.77 18.21 -28.05
N LYS A 98 -3.60 19.16 -27.60
CA LYS A 98 -4.88 19.47 -28.26
C LYS A 98 -4.75 20.01 -29.69
N ASN A 99 -3.71 20.80 -29.98
CA ASN A 99 -3.52 21.48 -31.27
C ASN A 99 -2.07 21.33 -31.78
N VAL A 100 -1.51 20.12 -31.65
CA VAL A 100 -0.13 19.86 -32.05
C VAL A 100 -0.06 19.57 -33.54
N ASN A 101 0.54 20.50 -34.31
CA ASN A 101 0.83 20.28 -35.72
C ASN A 101 2.08 19.41 -35.92
N HIS A 102 3.07 19.53 -35.02
CA HIS A 102 4.30 18.74 -35.03
C HIS A 102 4.62 18.24 -33.62
N PHE A 103 4.74 16.92 -33.47
CA PHE A 103 5.09 16.30 -32.20
C PHE A 103 6.57 16.55 -31.88
N THR A 104 6.86 17.08 -30.71
CA THR A 104 8.21 17.39 -30.23
C THR A 104 8.56 16.58 -28.99
N GLU A 105 9.83 16.59 -28.59
CA GLU A 105 10.28 15.95 -27.34
C GLU A 105 9.52 16.46 -26.11
N LEU A 106 9.18 17.75 -26.07
CA LEU A 106 8.35 18.33 -24.99
C LEU A 106 6.95 17.69 -24.93
N ASN A 107 6.37 17.34 -26.07
CA ASN A 107 5.10 16.60 -26.11
C ASN A 107 5.29 15.17 -25.59
N GLY A 108 6.42 14.54 -25.89
CA GLY A 108 6.80 13.24 -25.35
C GLY A 108 6.95 13.26 -23.83
N GLU A 109 7.63 14.27 -23.29
CA GLU A 109 7.89 14.38 -21.85
C GLU A 109 6.60 14.45 -21.03
N VAL A 110 5.63 15.26 -21.46
CA VAL A 110 4.35 15.37 -20.73
C VAL A 110 3.53 14.07 -20.79
N LEU A 111 3.67 13.29 -21.87
CA LEU A 111 3.02 11.99 -22.03
C LEU A 111 3.68 10.95 -21.11
N TYR A 112 5.01 10.88 -21.10
CA TYR A 112 5.79 10.00 -20.23
C TYR A 112 5.49 10.28 -18.75
N ARG A 113 5.43 11.57 -18.37
CA ARG A 113 5.11 11.98 -17.00
C ARG A 113 3.71 11.54 -16.58
N PHE A 114 2.69 11.79 -17.42
CA PHE A 114 1.33 11.36 -17.13
C PHE A 114 1.22 9.84 -17.00
N TYR A 115 1.80 9.10 -17.95
CA TYR A 115 1.78 7.64 -17.92
C TYR A 115 2.53 7.09 -16.70
N GLY A 116 3.70 7.65 -16.38
CA GLY A 116 4.53 7.27 -15.24
C GLY A 116 3.79 7.45 -13.92
N TYR A 117 3.19 8.62 -13.67
CA TYR A 117 2.39 8.84 -12.45
C TYR A 117 1.16 7.95 -12.40
N SER A 118 0.45 7.77 -13.52
CA SER A 118 -0.75 6.95 -13.57
C SER A 118 -0.47 5.48 -13.26
N SER A 119 0.51 4.90 -13.96
CA SER A 119 0.89 3.49 -13.80
C SER A 119 1.47 3.22 -12.42
N SER A 120 2.35 4.10 -11.93
CA SER A 120 2.91 3.99 -10.58
C SER A 120 1.83 4.11 -9.50
N CYS A 121 0.84 4.97 -9.69
CA CYS A 121 -0.30 5.09 -8.78
C CYS A 121 -1.08 3.76 -8.68
N ILE A 122 -1.43 3.16 -9.83
CA ILE A 122 -2.17 1.89 -9.89
C ILE A 122 -1.36 0.76 -9.24
N ILE A 123 -0.08 0.64 -9.57
CA ILE A 123 0.80 -0.40 -9.03
C ILE A 123 0.89 -0.27 -7.51
N ASN A 124 1.25 0.92 -6.99
CA ASN A 124 1.41 1.13 -5.56
C ASN A 124 0.10 0.98 -4.78
N LEU A 125 -1.03 1.41 -5.35
CA LEU A 125 -2.33 1.20 -4.70
C LEU A 125 -2.64 -0.29 -4.56
N PHE A 126 -2.35 -1.09 -5.59
CA PHE A 126 -2.55 -2.54 -5.51
C PHE A 126 -1.54 -3.20 -4.55
N THR A 127 -0.28 -2.79 -4.58
CA THR A 127 0.76 -3.25 -3.63
C THR A 127 0.36 -3.00 -2.19
N SER A 128 -0.31 -1.87 -1.90
CA SER A 128 -0.86 -1.62 -0.56
C SER A 128 -1.87 -2.71 -0.14
N ILE A 129 -2.74 -3.18 -1.03
CA ILE A 129 -3.70 -4.25 -0.74
C ILE A 129 -2.96 -5.58 -0.50
N GLU A 130 -1.97 -5.93 -1.33
CA GLU A 130 -1.19 -7.15 -1.14
C GLU A 130 -0.43 -7.15 0.19
N CYS A 131 0.19 -6.02 0.54
CA CYS A 131 0.88 -5.83 1.81
C CYS A 131 -0.09 -5.99 2.99
N PHE A 132 -1.26 -5.35 2.90
CA PHE A 132 -2.31 -5.42 3.91
C PHE A 132 -2.80 -6.86 4.14
N ILE A 133 -3.11 -7.59 3.07
CA ILE A 133 -3.56 -8.98 3.16
C ILE A 133 -2.48 -9.83 3.86
N ASN A 134 -1.21 -9.65 3.49
CA ASN A 134 -0.10 -10.38 4.13
C ASN A 134 0.05 -10.01 5.61
N HIS A 135 -0.23 -8.76 5.99
CA HIS A 135 -0.24 -8.28 7.38
C HIS A 135 -1.36 -8.93 8.21
N LEU A 136 -2.54 -9.14 7.62
CA LEU A 136 -3.68 -9.79 8.28
C LEU A 136 -3.44 -11.28 8.59
N LEU A 137 -2.46 -11.93 7.95
CA LEU A 137 -2.24 -13.36 8.16
C LEU A 137 -1.67 -13.63 9.57
N PRO A 138 -2.34 -14.46 10.39
CA PRO A 138 -1.86 -14.83 11.72
C PRO A 138 -0.61 -15.72 11.64
N GLU A 139 0.33 -15.55 12.57
CA GLU A 139 1.52 -16.43 12.65
C GLU A 139 1.18 -17.85 13.11
N ASN A 140 0.23 -17.96 14.05
CA ASN A 140 -0.03 -19.21 14.78
C ASN A 140 -1.32 -19.93 14.31
N LYS A 141 -1.81 -19.66 13.10
CA LYS A 141 -2.97 -20.36 12.53
C LYS A 141 -2.69 -20.75 11.09
N ASN A 142 -3.16 -21.94 10.72
CA ASN A 142 -3.07 -22.44 9.35
C ASN A 142 -4.38 -22.21 8.59
N TYR A 143 -4.27 -21.99 7.29
CA TYR A 143 -5.39 -22.05 6.36
C TYR A 143 -5.58 -23.51 5.93
N ILE A 144 -6.82 -23.99 6.01
CA ILE A 144 -7.19 -25.36 5.63
C ILE A 144 -8.11 -25.28 4.40
N GLU A 145 -7.70 -25.89 3.29
CA GLU A 145 -8.53 -26.04 2.09
C GLU A 145 -8.93 -27.51 1.95
N VAL A 146 -10.23 -27.78 2.07
CA VAL A 146 -10.79 -29.12 1.91
C VAL A 146 -11.30 -29.27 0.49
N ASN A 147 -10.61 -30.11 -0.28
CA ASN A 147 -11.01 -30.53 -1.61
C ASN A 147 -11.62 -31.94 -1.52
N ASN A 148 -12.38 -32.35 -2.55
CA ASN A 148 -13.12 -33.63 -2.54
C ASN A 148 -12.25 -34.86 -2.18
N ASN A 149 -10.95 -34.83 -2.53
CA ASN A 149 -10.05 -35.98 -2.39
C ASN A 149 -8.84 -35.69 -1.49
N ARG A 150 -8.66 -34.46 -0.98
CA ARG A 150 -7.50 -34.08 -0.17
C ARG A 150 -7.78 -32.86 0.69
N THR A 151 -7.12 -32.80 1.83
CA THR A 151 -7.07 -31.60 2.67
C THR A 151 -5.67 -31.01 2.58
N GLU A 152 -5.58 -29.75 2.16
CA GLU A 152 -4.33 -29.02 2.08
C GLU A 152 -4.26 -28.03 3.25
N ILE A 153 -3.10 -27.97 3.90
CA ILE A 153 -2.85 -27.12 5.07
C ILE A 153 -1.70 -26.18 4.72
N TYR A 154 -1.95 -24.89 4.83
CA TYR A 154 -1.00 -23.85 4.49
C TYR A 154 -0.68 -22.99 5.71
N ASN A 155 0.61 -22.86 6.04
CA ASN A 155 1.09 -21.89 7.02
C ASN A 155 1.17 -20.48 6.41
N LYS A 156 1.47 -19.47 7.25
CA LYS A 156 1.54 -18.07 6.80
C LYS A 156 2.45 -17.86 5.58
N THR A 157 3.67 -18.39 5.61
CA THR A 157 4.64 -18.25 4.51
C THR A 157 4.10 -18.86 3.21
N GLN A 158 3.50 -20.05 3.30
CA GLN A 158 2.92 -20.72 2.13
C GLN A 158 1.71 -19.95 1.57
N ILE A 159 0.87 -19.39 2.44
CA ILE A 159 -0.23 -18.52 2.01
C ILE A 159 0.33 -17.32 1.25
N GLN A 160 1.34 -16.65 1.79
CA GLN A 160 1.94 -15.46 1.18
C GLN A 160 2.52 -15.75 -0.20
N GLN A 161 3.19 -16.89 -0.39
CA GLN A 161 3.93 -17.22 -1.60
C GLN A 161 3.11 -17.94 -2.68
N TYR A 162 2.19 -18.83 -2.29
CA TYR A 162 1.60 -19.79 -3.23
C TYR A 162 0.10 -19.61 -3.46
N ILE A 163 -0.64 -18.97 -2.54
CA ILE A 163 -2.07 -18.75 -2.70
C ILE A 163 -2.32 -17.51 -3.56
N GLN A 164 -3.19 -17.67 -4.56
CA GLN A 164 -3.54 -16.60 -5.49
C GLN A 164 -4.28 -15.46 -4.78
N PHE A 165 -4.12 -14.23 -5.28
CA PHE A 165 -4.71 -13.04 -4.69
C PHE A 165 -6.21 -13.16 -4.41
N TRP A 166 -6.98 -13.66 -5.38
CA TRP A 166 -8.43 -13.79 -5.22
C TRP A 166 -8.83 -14.85 -4.21
N ASP A 167 -8.09 -15.95 -4.11
CA ASP A 167 -8.32 -16.97 -3.09
C ASP A 167 -7.97 -16.44 -1.69
N LYS A 168 -6.91 -15.64 -1.56
CA LYS A 168 -6.60 -14.94 -0.32
C LYS A 168 -7.79 -14.11 0.16
N LEU A 169 -8.40 -13.33 -0.73
CA LEU A 169 -9.54 -12.47 -0.41
C LEU A 169 -10.84 -13.23 -0.13
N LYS A 170 -11.17 -14.21 -0.97
CA LYS A 170 -12.50 -14.86 -0.97
C LYS A 170 -12.57 -16.12 -0.10
N LYS A 171 -11.44 -16.75 0.22
CA LYS A 171 -11.38 -18.00 0.98
C LYS A 171 -10.54 -17.88 2.25
N VAL A 172 -9.31 -17.39 2.14
CA VAL A 172 -8.36 -17.36 3.27
C VAL A 172 -8.79 -16.37 4.35
N LEU A 173 -8.98 -15.09 3.99
CA LEU A 173 -9.39 -14.07 4.97
C LEU A 173 -10.73 -14.41 5.65
N PRO A 174 -11.77 -14.89 4.93
CA PRO A 174 -13.01 -15.33 5.57
C PRO A 174 -12.82 -16.44 6.59
N GLN A 175 -11.90 -17.40 6.36
CA GLN A 175 -11.62 -18.47 7.32
C GLN A 175 -11.00 -17.93 8.63
N PHE A 176 -10.13 -16.91 8.55
CA PHE A 176 -9.49 -16.35 9.73
C PHE A 176 -10.33 -15.31 10.49
N TYR A 177 -11.18 -14.57 9.78
CA TYR A 177 -11.91 -13.42 10.34
C TYR A 177 -13.42 -13.63 10.45
N ASN A 178 -13.96 -14.75 9.94
CA ASN A 178 -15.38 -15.05 9.89
C ASN A 178 -16.24 -13.93 9.26
N LYS A 179 -15.66 -13.20 8.30
CA LYS A 179 -16.31 -12.13 7.53
C LYS A 179 -15.68 -12.03 6.15
N ASN A 180 -16.47 -11.68 5.14
CA ASN A 180 -16.02 -11.65 3.75
C ASN A 180 -16.47 -10.36 3.05
N PHE A 181 -15.51 -9.49 2.74
CA PHE A 181 -15.77 -8.23 2.02
C PHE A 181 -16.32 -8.45 0.60
N PHE A 182 -16.08 -9.63 0.01
CA PHE A 182 -16.49 -10.02 -1.33
C PHE A 182 -17.63 -11.05 -1.31
N GLN A 183 -18.35 -11.20 -0.19
CA GLN A 183 -19.48 -12.15 -0.09
C GLN A 183 -20.59 -11.82 -1.09
N LYS A 184 -20.83 -10.53 -1.34
CA LYS A 184 -21.77 -10.03 -2.34
C LYS A 184 -21.01 -9.19 -3.34
N SER A 185 -21.38 -9.26 -4.61
CA SER A 185 -20.86 -8.34 -5.61
C SER A 185 -21.43 -6.94 -5.35
N THR A 186 -20.56 -5.96 -5.16
CA THR A 186 -20.93 -4.55 -4.98
C THR A 186 -20.12 -3.67 -5.93
N PRO A 187 -20.60 -2.46 -6.26
CA PRO A 187 -19.79 -1.49 -7.01
C PRO A 187 -18.43 -1.22 -6.37
N THR A 188 -18.33 -1.30 -5.04
CA THR A 188 -17.06 -1.14 -4.32
C THR A 188 -16.08 -2.28 -4.64
N ASN A 189 -16.57 -3.53 -4.71
CA ASN A 189 -15.71 -4.66 -5.08
C ASN A 189 -15.21 -4.55 -6.52
N GLU A 190 -16.06 -4.06 -7.43
CA GLU A 190 -15.73 -3.90 -8.85
C GLU A 190 -14.52 -2.97 -9.06
N HIS A 191 -14.38 -1.92 -8.26
CA HIS A 191 -13.19 -1.06 -8.33
C HIS A 191 -11.90 -1.80 -7.98
N ILE A 192 -11.93 -2.73 -7.02
CA ILE A 192 -10.76 -3.55 -6.65
C ILE A 192 -10.46 -4.59 -7.75
N PHE A 193 -11.50 -5.17 -8.38
CA PHE A 193 -11.32 -6.04 -9.55
C PHE A 193 -10.62 -5.30 -10.69
N LYS A 194 -11.14 -4.13 -11.08
CA LYS A 194 -10.56 -3.29 -12.13
C LYS A 194 -9.16 -2.79 -11.79
N LEU A 195 -8.88 -2.50 -10.52
CA LEU A 195 -7.54 -2.14 -10.09
C LEU A 195 -6.56 -3.28 -10.32
N LYS A 196 -6.92 -4.52 -9.95
CA LYS A 196 -6.08 -5.68 -10.19
C LYS A 196 -5.85 -5.91 -11.68
N GLU A 197 -6.92 -5.94 -12.46
CA GLU A 197 -6.86 -6.19 -13.91
C GLU A 197 -5.96 -5.16 -14.59
N LEU A 198 -6.16 -3.87 -14.29
CA LEU A 198 -5.34 -2.82 -14.88
C LEU A 198 -3.89 -2.89 -14.40
N ARG A 199 -3.64 -3.19 -13.12
CA ARG A 199 -2.28 -3.45 -12.62
C ARG A 199 -1.61 -4.55 -13.42
N ASP A 200 -2.28 -5.70 -13.55
CA ASP A 200 -1.76 -6.87 -14.26
C ASP A 200 -1.44 -6.52 -15.72
N ASN A 201 -2.34 -5.79 -16.41
CA ASN A 201 -2.13 -5.33 -17.78
C ASN A 201 -0.93 -4.37 -17.90
N ILE A 202 -0.69 -3.50 -16.90
CA ILE A 202 0.47 -2.60 -16.88
C ILE A 202 1.77 -3.39 -16.70
N ILE A 203 1.84 -4.28 -15.72
CA ILE A 203 3.09 -5.01 -15.41
C ILE A 203 3.41 -6.10 -16.45
N HIS A 204 2.38 -6.66 -17.07
CA HIS A 204 2.48 -7.67 -18.12
C HIS A 204 2.05 -7.08 -19.46
N THR A 205 2.47 -5.83 -19.72
CA THR A 205 2.14 -5.13 -20.97
C THR A 205 2.50 -6.02 -22.15
N LYS A 206 1.47 -6.46 -22.88
CA LYS A 206 1.63 -7.22 -24.11
C LYS A 206 2.01 -6.27 -25.24
N SER A 207 2.91 -6.69 -26.09
CA SER A 207 3.30 -5.96 -27.30
C SER A 207 2.90 -6.71 -28.54
N GLU A 208 2.35 -6.00 -29.51
CA GLU A 208 2.15 -6.46 -30.87
C GLU A 208 2.56 -5.35 -31.86
N ASP A 209 2.86 -5.74 -33.09
CA ASP A 209 3.39 -4.84 -34.12
C ASP A 209 2.43 -3.71 -34.50
N SER A 210 1.12 -3.91 -34.28
CA SER A 210 0.08 -2.93 -34.61
C SER A 210 0.02 -1.75 -33.62
N GLY A 211 0.54 -1.93 -32.39
CA GLY A 211 0.39 -0.97 -31.30
C GLY A 211 -1.01 -0.90 -30.66
N ALA A 212 -2.00 -1.67 -31.14
CA ALA A 212 -3.38 -1.54 -30.67
C ALA A 212 -3.55 -1.91 -29.20
N LEU A 213 -2.84 -2.93 -28.71
CA LEU A 213 -2.86 -3.32 -27.29
C LEU A 213 -2.34 -2.20 -26.37
N GLN A 214 -1.29 -1.49 -26.79
CA GLN A 214 -0.71 -0.38 -26.04
C GLN A 214 -1.66 0.83 -26.02
N ILE A 215 -2.34 1.09 -27.15
CA ILE A 215 -3.37 2.14 -27.24
C ILE A 215 -4.54 1.82 -26.29
N GLU A 216 -5.03 0.58 -26.28
CA GLU A 216 -6.12 0.18 -25.38
C GLU A 216 -5.72 0.28 -23.90
N LEU A 217 -4.51 -0.15 -23.53
CA LEU A 217 -3.99 0.03 -22.19
C LEU A 217 -3.93 1.51 -21.79
N PHE A 218 -3.45 2.38 -22.67
CA PHE A 218 -3.40 3.81 -22.42
C PHE A 218 -4.80 4.42 -22.23
N LYS A 219 -5.79 3.98 -23.02
CA LYS A 219 -7.20 4.37 -22.86
C LYS A 219 -7.77 3.89 -21.52
N GLN A 220 -7.45 2.67 -21.09
CA GLN A 220 -7.85 2.16 -19.77
C GLN A 220 -7.29 3.05 -18.66
N ILE A 221 -6.01 3.41 -18.73
CA ILE A 221 -5.33 4.31 -17.78
C ILE A 221 -6.00 5.70 -17.74
N LEU A 222 -6.35 6.26 -18.90
CA LEU A 222 -7.01 7.57 -18.99
C LEU A 222 -8.39 7.60 -18.34
N ASN A 223 -9.13 6.50 -18.46
CA ASN A 223 -10.52 6.37 -18.04
C ASN A 223 -10.71 5.71 -16.67
N PHE A 224 -9.62 5.21 -16.08
CA PHE A 224 -9.65 4.56 -14.77
C PHE A 224 -10.21 5.49 -13.68
N LYS A 225 -11.03 4.92 -12.80
CA LYS A 225 -11.75 5.62 -11.73
C LYS A 225 -10.91 5.67 -10.45
N TYR A 226 -9.85 6.49 -10.48
CA TYR A 226 -8.84 6.54 -9.42
C TYR A 226 -9.47 6.84 -8.05
N ASP A 227 -10.21 7.94 -7.94
CA ASP A 227 -10.71 8.43 -6.65
C ASP A 227 -11.72 7.45 -6.02
N GLU A 228 -12.62 6.89 -6.82
CA GLU A 228 -13.56 5.86 -6.38
C GLU A 228 -12.85 4.57 -5.98
N THR A 229 -11.74 4.24 -6.65
CA THR A 229 -10.91 3.10 -6.29
C THR A 229 -10.19 3.32 -4.96
N PHE A 230 -9.65 4.50 -4.68
CA PHE A 230 -9.07 4.83 -3.37
C PHE A 230 -10.08 4.62 -2.24
N ILE A 231 -11.32 5.08 -2.44
CA ILE A 231 -12.42 4.89 -1.49
C ILE A 231 -12.72 3.40 -1.30
N ALA A 232 -12.75 2.62 -2.39
CA ALA A 232 -12.98 1.19 -2.33
C ALA A 232 -11.89 0.44 -1.57
N VAL A 233 -10.62 0.78 -1.81
CA VAL A 233 -9.47 0.22 -1.07
C VAL A 233 -9.56 0.59 0.42
N ALA A 234 -9.85 1.84 0.75
CA ALA A 234 -10.01 2.26 2.15
C ALA A 234 -11.15 1.50 2.84
N LYS A 235 -12.31 1.34 2.17
CA LYS A 235 -13.43 0.53 2.69
C LYS A 235 -13.04 -0.92 2.92
N PHE A 236 -12.31 -1.53 1.99
CA PHE A 236 -11.81 -2.90 2.13
C PHE A 236 -10.88 -3.05 3.33
N MET A 237 -9.88 -2.18 3.47
CA MET A 237 -8.94 -2.26 4.59
C MET A 237 -9.64 -2.01 5.93
N ASN A 238 -10.50 -0.99 5.98
CA ASN A 238 -11.28 -0.64 7.18
C ASN A 238 -12.32 -1.70 7.56
N PHE A 239 -12.79 -2.51 6.61
CA PHE A 239 -13.67 -3.64 6.90
C PHE A 239 -12.95 -4.71 7.72
N TYR A 240 -11.68 -5.00 7.43
CA TYR A 240 -10.91 -6.01 8.17
C TYR A 240 -10.33 -5.45 9.46
N GLN A 241 -9.74 -4.25 9.40
CA GLN A 241 -9.17 -3.54 10.54
C GLN A 241 -9.82 -2.16 10.66
N PRO A 242 -10.78 -1.96 11.60
CA PRO A 242 -11.48 -0.69 11.75
C PRO A 242 -10.51 0.48 11.92
N LYS A 243 -10.83 1.61 11.26
CA LYS A 243 -10.01 2.83 11.30
C LYS A 243 -8.57 2.60 10.84
N TYR A 244 -8.28 1.65 9.95
CA TYR A 244 -6.92 1.46 9.45
C TYR A 244 -6.45 2.65 8.60
N ILE A 245 -7.24 3.01 7.58
CA ILE A 245 -7.09 4.25 6.80
C ILE A 245 -8.02 5.31 7.36
N GLU A 246 -7.44 6.44 7.77
CA GLU A 246 -8.12 7.62 8.29
C GLU A 246 -7.53 8.87 7.64
N ASP A 247 -8.37 9.86 7.34
CA ASP A 247 -7.89 11.18 6.91
C ASP A 247 -7.09 11.84 8.05
N CYS A 248 -6.01 12.56 7.72
CA CYS A 248 -5.33 13.38 8.71
C CYS A 248 -6.32 14.45 9.23
N PRO A 249 -6.39 14.68 10.55
CA PRO A 249 -7.17 15.79 11.10
C PRO A 249 -6.61 17.15 10.66
N CYS A 250 -5.35 17.20 10.24
CA CYS A 250 -4.72 18.39 9.73
C CYS A 250 -5.33 18.80 8.37
N GLU A 251 -5.68 20.07 8.22
CA GLU A 251 -6.28 20.61 6.99
C GLU A 251 -5.28 20.78 5.83
N LYS A 252 -4.07 20.26 5.98
CA LYS A 252 -3.01 20.35 4.97
C LYS A 252 -3.15 19.24 3.95
N GLU A 253 -2.76 19.51 2.72
CA GLU A 253 -2.67 18.47 1.68
C GLU A 253 -1.40 17.60 1.83
N PHE A 254 -0.48 17.97 2.76
CA PHE A 254 0.80 17.29 3.03
C PHE A 254 1.26 17.45 4.48
#